data_AF-A0A143XJG6-F1
#
_entry.id   AF-A0A143XJG6-F1
#
_cell.length_a   1.000
_cell.length_b   1.000
_cell.length_c   1.000
_cell.angle_alpha   90.00
_cell.angle_beta   90.00
_cell.angle_gamma   90.00
#
_symmetry.space_group_name_H-M   'P 1'
#
loop_
_entity.id
_entity.type
_entity.pdbx_description
1 polymer ?
#
loop_
_entity_poly.entity_id
_entity_poly.type
_entity_poly.pdbx_seq_one_letter_code
_entity_poly.pdbx_strand_id
1 'polypeptide(L)'
;MNVYMNRVSLATFSFFDSGSHPSGDSEPERFYHGFVFGLMVELEERYILTSNRESGFGRYDVMLEPKNGGDNAIIIEFKVQSRRENSLEETAQAALCQIEKKRYDESLIARGFTAEQIRKYGFVFMAKRCS
;
A
#
# COMPACT_ATOMS: atom_id res chain seq x y z
N MET A 1 -6.92 12.14 -20.15
CA MET A 1 -7.08 10.73 -19.71
C MET A 1 -8.19 10.09 -20.54
N ASN A 2 -7.99 8.88 -21.08
CA ASN A 2 -8.88 8.26 -22.06
C ASN A 2 -10.20 7.77 -21.42
N VAL A 3 -11.37 8.17 -21.94
CA VAL A 3 -12.71 7.80 -21.42
C VAL A 3 -12.90 6.28 -21.33
N TYR A 4 -12.32 5.54 -22.28
CA TYR A 4 -12.35 4.08 -22.29
C TYR A 4 -11.61 3.50 -21.08
N MET A 5 -10.40 4.00 -20.79
CA MET A 5 -9.61 3.53 -19.64
C MET A 5 -10.31 3.83 -18.33
N ASN A 6 -10.93 5.01 -18.18
CA ASN A 6 -11.69 5.32 -16.97
C ASN A 6 -12.85 4.34 -16.76
N ARG A 7 -13.55 3.95 -17.83
CA ARG A 7 -14.67 3.00 -17.76
C ARG A 7 -14.19 1.58 -17.41
N VAL A 8 -13.10 1.12 -18.02
CA VAL A 8 -12.51 -0.19 -17.74
C VAL A 8 -12.01 -0.24 -16.30
N SER A 9 -11.23 0.75 -15.86
CA SER A 9 -10.75 0.85 -14.49
C SER A 9 -11.91 0.84 -13.50
N LEU A 10 -12.94 1.67 -13.69
CA LEU A 10 -14.10 1.72 -12.81
C LEU A 10 -14.84 0.37 -12.71
N ALA A 11 -15.00 -0.34 -13.82
CA ALA A 11 -15.61 -1.67 -13.83
C ALA A 11 -14.76 -2.68 -13.04
N THR A 12 -13.44 -2.67 -13.23
CA THR A 12 -12.50 -3.52 -12.49
C THR A 12 -12.53 -3.23 -10.99
N PHE A 13 -12.41 -1.96 -10.57
CA PHE A 13 -12.51 -1.57 -9.16
C PHE A 13 -13.85 -2.03 -8.55
N SER A 14 -14.95 -1.81 -9.27
CA SER A 14 -16.27 -2.21 -8.79
C SER A 14 -16.41 -3.74 -8.64
N PHE A 15 -15.76 -4.54 -9.50
CA PHE A 15 -15.75 -6.00 -9.38
C PHE A 15 -15.02 -6.46 -8.12
N PHE A 16 -13.84 -5.89 -7.82
CA PHE A 16 -13.07 -6.25 -6.62
C PHE A 16 -13.68 -5.68 -5.32
N ASP A 17 -14.38 -4.54 -5.38
CA ASP A 17 -15.16 -4.01 -4.26
C ASP A 17 -16.40 -4.85 -3.93
N SER A 18 -17.04 -5.44 -4.96
CA SER A 18 -18.31 -6.18 -4.83
C SER A 18 -18.17 -7.69 -4.75
N GLY A 19 -16.94 -8.21 -4.90
CA GLY A 19 -16.60 -9.64 -4.81
C GLY A 19 -17.11 -10.26 -3.52
N SER A 20 -18.31 -10.82 -3.58
CA SER A 20 -19.05 -11.44 -2.47
C SER A 20 -18.96 -12.96 -2.51
N HIS A 21 -17.87 -13.53 -3.05
CA HIS A 21 -17.69 -14.98 -3.13
C HIS A 21 -16.86 -15.48 -1.94
N PRO A 22 -17.44 -16.33 -1.07
CA PRO A 22 -16.82 -16.84 0.15
C PRO A 22 -15.86 -18.00 -0.16
N SER A 23 -14.89 -17.77 -1.04
CA SER A 23 -13.74 -18.65 -1.20
C SER A 23 -12.51 -17.91 -0.70
N GLY A 24 -12.43 -17.74 0.63
CA GLY A 24 -11.22 -17.61 1.47
C GLY A 24 -10.15 -16.54 1.19
N ASP A 25 -9.99 -16.03 -0.03
CA ASP A 25 -8.73 -15.44 -0.52
C ASP A 25 -8.92 -14.17 -1.39
N SER A 26 -10.16 -13.70 -1.60
CA SER A 26 -10.39 -12.42 -2.28
C SER A 26 -10.20 -11.27 -1.29
N GLU A 27 -8.94 -10.86 -1.07
CA GLU A 27 -8.61 -9.69 -0.25
C GLU A 27 -8.57 -8.45 -1.16
N PRO A 28 -9.54 -7.51 -1.06
CA PRO A 28 -9.56 -6.29 -1.87
C PRO A 28 -8.25 -5.50 -1.73
N GLU A 29 -7.61 -5.57 -0.55
CA GLU A 29 -6.28 -5.01 -0.27
C GLU A 29 -5.21 -5.48 -1.27
N ARG A 30 -5.19 -6.78 -1.63
CA ARG A 30 -4.21 -7.33 -2.59
C ARG A 30 -4.39 -6.76 -4.00
N PHE A 31 -5.65 -6.54 -4.42
CA PHE A 31 -5.92 -5.91 -5.71
C PHE A 31 -5.45 -4.46 -5.72
N TYR A 32 -5.80 -3.69 -4.69
CA TYR A 32 -5.38 -2.30 -4.57
C TYR A 32 -3.86 -2.15 -4.48
N HIS A 33 -3.20 -3.03 -3.71
CA HIS A 33 -1.74 -3.15 -3.68
C HIS A 33 -1.19 -3.32 -5.09
N GLY A 34 -1.66 -4.33 -5.83
CA GLY A 34 -1.13 -4.64 -7.16
C GLY A 34 -1.33 -3.51 -8.16
N PHE A 35 -2.49 -2.85 -8.10
CA PHE A 35 -2.79 -1.70 -8.95
C PHE A 35 -1.87 -0.51 -8.66
N VAL A 36 -1.76 -0.10 -7.39
CA VAL A 36 -0.93 1.05 -7.00
C VAL A 36 0.55 0.75 -7.26
N PHE A 37 1.02 -0.46 -6.95
CA PHE A 37 2.38 -0.90 -7.26
C PHE A 37 2.66 -0.80 -8.77
N GLY A 38 1.74 -1.25 -9.62
CA GLY A 38 1.85 -1.13 -11.07
C GLY A 38 1.95 0.32 -11.57
N LEU A 39 1.30 1.27 -10.90
CA LEU A 39 1.47 2.70 -11.20
C LEU A 39 2.83 3.23 -10.73
N MET A 40 3.38 2.69 -9.63
CA MET A 40 4.68 3.10 -9.08
C MET A 40 5.88 2.60 -9.89
N VAL A 41 5.71 1.66 -10.81
CA VAL A 41 6.77 1.17 -11.72
C VAL A 41 7.41 2.32 -12.51
N GLU A 42 6.69 3.40 -12.78
CA GLU A 42 7.26 4.60 -13.42
C GLU A 42 8.41 5.24 -12.59
N LEU A 43 8.45 4.99 -11.28
CA LEU A 43 9.49 5.47 -10.37
C LEU A 43 10.74 4.58 -10.35
N GLU A 44 10.77 3.47 -11.08
CA GLU A 44 11.89 2.52 -11.05
C GLU A 44 13.24 3.15 -11.44
N GLU A 45 13.28 4.21 -12.26
CA GLU A 45 14.53 4.91 -12.56
C GLU A 45 15.13 5.62 -11.33
N ARG A 46 14.28 6.05 -10.38
CA ARG A 46 14.69 6.80 -9.18
C ARG A 46 14.77 5.93 -7.93
N TYR A 47 13.94 4.89 -7.85
CA TYR A 47 13.80 4.04 -6.68
C TYR A 47 13.97 2.57 -7.02
N ILE A 48 14.54 1.81 -6.08
CA ILE A 48 14.40 0.36 -6.02
C ILE A 48 13.02 0.10 -5.42
N LEU A 49 12.10 -0.35 -6.27
CA LEU A 49 10.73 -0.67 -5.89
C LEU A 49 10.63 -2.14 -5.50
N THR A 50 10.12 -2.42 -4.30
CA THR A 50 9.91 -3.78 -3.80
C THR A 50 8.58 -3.90 -3.08
N SER A 51 7.98 -5.09 -3.12
CA SER A 51 6.72 -5.39 -2.43
C SER A 51 6.71 -6.78 -1.83
N ASN A 52 5.90 -6.97 -0.79
CA ASN A 52 5.66 -8.26 -0.14
C ASN A 52 6.95 -9.01 0.28
N ARG A 53 8.00 -8.27 0.66
CA ARG A 53 9.25 -8.83 1.19
C ARG A 53 9.29 -8.71 2.70
N GLU A 54 10.14 -9.55 3.31
CA GLU A 54 10.32 -9.57 4.76
C GLU A 54 11.20 -8.41 5.22
N SER A 55 10.78 -7.77 6.31
CA SER A 55 11.55 -6.78 7.06
C SER A 55 11.02 -6.73 8.49
N GLY A 56 11.93 -6.63 9.47
CA GLY A 56 11.56 -6.72 10.89
C GLY A 56 10.77 -7.99 11.21
N PHE A 57 9.55 -7.83 11.70
CA PHE A 57 8.68 -8.90 12.18
C PHE A 57 7.49 -9.23 11.26
N GLY A 58 7.61 -8.90 9.96
CA GLY A 58 6.56 -9.19 8.99
C GLY A 58 6.94 -8.89 7.55
N ARG A 59 5.92 -8.73 6.71
CA ARG A 59 6.03 -8.39 5.29
C ARG A 59 5.33 -7.06 5.05
N TYR A 60 6.05 -6.11 4.46
CA TYR A 60 5.48 -4.83 4.07
C TYR A 60 4.74 -4.97 2.74
N ASP A 61 3.77 -4.09 2.51
CA ASP A 61 3.15 -3.98 1.19
C ASP A 61 4.13 -3.43 0.17
N VAL A 62 4.58 -2.18 0.30
CA VAL A 62 5.49 -1.54 -0.66
C VAL A 62 6.61 -0.78 0.03
N MET A 63 7.81 -0.89 -0.52
CA MET A 63 8.98 -0.13 -0.11
C MET A 63 9.66 0.48 -1.34
N LEU A 64 9.94 1.77 -1.24
CA LEU A 64 10.72 2.53 -2.22
C LEU A 64 12.02 2.96 -1.56
N GLU A 65 13.12 2.43 -2.07
CA GLU A 65 14.46 2.80 -1.63
C GLU A 65 15.13 3.65 -2.70
N PRO A 66 15.54 4.89 -2.41
CA PRO A 66 16.11 5.77 -3.42
C PRO A 66 17.43 5.20 -3.92
N LYS A 67 17.63 5.20 -5.24
CA LYS A 67 18.87 4.72 -5.88
C LYS A 67 20.04 5.67 -5.68
N ASN A 68 19.74 6.96 -5.54
CA ASN A 68 20.71 8.04 -5.40
C ASN A 68 20.42 8.85 -4.13
N GLY A 69 21.44 9.56 -3.61
CA GLY A 69 21.26 10.45 -2.46
C GLY A 69 20.35 11.65 -2.78
N GLY A 70 19.59 12.10 -1.77
CA GLY A 70 18.75 13.31 -1.84
C GLY A 70 17.25 13.05 -1.67
N ASP A 71 16.80 11.83 -1.98
CA ASP A 71 15.43 11.40 -1.78
C ASP A 71 15.28 10.59 -0.47
N ASN A 72 14.06 10.56 0.09
CA ASN A 72 13.74 9.74 1.27
C ASN A 72 13.35 8.33 0.85
N ALA A 73 13.66 7.34 1.69
CA ALA A 73 13.05 6.01 1.59
C ALA A 73 11.59 6.07 2.05
N ILE A 74 10.74 5.24 1.44
CA ILE A 74 9.30 5.26 1.68
C ILE A 74 8.81 3.84 1.97
N ILE A 75 7.97 3.70 3.00
CA ILE A 75 7.24 2.47 3.31
C ILE A 75 5.75 2.79 3.23
N ILE A 76 5.00 1.99 2.50
CA ILE A 76 3.56 2.14 2.30
C ILE A 76 2.89 0.85 2.75
N GLU A 77 1.84 0.99 3.55
CA GLU A 77 0.94 -0.10 3.96
C GLU A 77 -0.48 0.22 3.51
N PHE A 78 -1.12 -0.73 2.84
CA PHE A 78 -2.48 -0.58 2.34
C PHE A 78 -3.49 -1.16 3.33
N LYS A 79 -4.64 -0.50 3.44
CA LYS A 79 -5.81 -1.01 4.16
C LYS A 79 -7.09 -0.73 3.39
N VAL A 80 -8.06 -1.60 3.55
CA VAL A 80 -9.43 -1.34 3.11
C VAL A 80 -10.29 -1.12 4.35
N GLN A 81 -11.00 0.02 4.39
CA GLN A 81 -11.85 0.35 5.51
C GLN A 81 -12.91 -0.73 5.72
N SER A 82 -12.93 -1.31 6.92
CA SER A 82 -13.94 -2.28 7.31
C SER A 82 -15.21 -1.56 7.78
N ARG A 83 -16.36 -2.25 7.73
CA ARG A 83 -17.62 -1.72 8.29
C ARG A 83 -17.59 -1.48 9.81
N ARG A 84 -16.56 -1.99 10.51
CA ARG A 84 -16.41 -1.89 11.97
C ARG A 84 -15.60 -0.67 12.40
N GLU A 85 -14.83 -0.09 11.51
CA GLU A 85 -14.03 1.10 11.79
C GLU A 85 -14.90 2.35 11.65
N ASN A 86 -14.72 3.33 12.54
CA ASN A 86 -15.59 4.50 12.59
C ASN A 86 -15.21 5.54 11.55
N SER A 87 -13.92 5.61 11.17
CA SER A 87 -13.41 6.62 10.23
C SER A 87 -12.24 6.10 9.39
N LEU A 88 -11.92 6.80 8.30
CA LEU A 88 -10.77 6.47 7.44
C LEU A 88 -9.44 6.77 8.13
N GLU A 89 -9.43 7.78 8.99
CA GLU A 89 -8.29 8.17 9.81
C GLU A 89 -7.92 7.05 10.80
N GLU A 90 -8.90 6.40 11.42
CA GLU A 90 -8.66 5.22 12.28
C GLU A 90 -7.98 4.09 11.50
N THR A 91 -8.48 3.77 10.30
CA THR A 91 -7.88 2.74 9.43
C THR A 91 -6.47 3.13 8.97
N ALA A 92 -6.24 4.42 8.66
CA ALA A 92 -4.92 4.91 8.25
C ALA A 92 -3.92 4.83 9.41
N GLN A 93 -4.38 5.17 10.62
CA GLN A 93 -3.59 5.04 11.83
C GLN A 93 -3.28 3.58 12.14
N ALA A 94 -4.20 2.65 11.87
CA ALA A 94 -3.95 1.22 12.01
C ALA A 94 -2.84 0.74 11.05
N ALA A 95 -2.83 1.22 9.80
CA ALA A 95 -1.77 0.94 8.83
C ALA A 95 -0.40 1.47 9.33
N LEU A 96 -0.33 2.72 9.78
CA LEU A 96 0.89 3.29 10.37
C LEU A 96 1.34 2.51 11.61
N CYS A 97 0.41 2.15 12.49
CA CYS A 97 0.68 1.36 13.68
C CYS A 97 1.26 -0.02 13.32
N GLN A 98 0.78 -0.63 12.24
CA GLN A 98 1.31 -1.90 11.73
C GLN A 98 2.76 -1.74 11.26
N ILE A 99 3.08 -0.70 10.47
CA ILE A 99 4.45 -0.42 10.02
C ILE A 99 5.40 -0.30 11.23
N GLU A 100 5.01 0.46 12.25
CA GLU A 100 5.82 0.65 13.46
C GLU A 100 5.99 -0.64 14.27
N LYS A 101 4.89 -1.33 14.59
CA LYS A 101 4.93 -2.56 15.39
C LYS A 101 5.73 -3.67 14.73
N LYS A 102 5.68 -3.74 13.40
CA LYS A 102 6.39 -4.74 12.61
C LYS A 102 7.80 -4.32 12.25
N ARG A 103 8.20 -3.07 12.54
CA ARG A 103 9.55 -2.53 12.32
C ARG A 103 10.03 -2.73 10.89
N TYR A 104 9.16 -2.41 9.93
CA TYR A 104 9.48 -2.57 8.50
C TYR A 104 10.66 -1.71 8.04
N ASP A 105 11.01 -0.68 8.79
CA ASP A 105 12.18 0.18 8.58
C ASP A 105 13.52 -0.49 8.92
N GLU A 106 13.54 -1.63 9.62
CA GLU A 106 14.79 -2.30 10.00
C GLU A 106 15.72 -2.58 8.80
N SER A 107 15.16 -3.07 7.69
CA SER A 107 15.97 -3.36 6.50
C SER A 107 16.55 -2.11 5.83
N LEU A 108 15.91 -0.94 5.99
CA LEU A 108 16.42 0.35 5.50
C LEU A 108 17.49 0.91 6.46
N ILE A 109 17.25 0.83 7.77
CA ILE A 109 18.23 1.23 8.79
C ILE A 109 19.52 0.42 8.64
N ALA A 110 19.40 -0.89 8.42
CA ALA A 110 20.55 -1.77 8.16
C ALA A 110 21.35 -1.38 6.89
N ARG A 111 20.72 -0.70 5.94
CA ARG A 111 21.37 -0.16 4.72
C ARG A 111 21.91 1.26 4.89
N GLY A 112 21.75 1.87 6.07
CA GLY A 112 22.34 3.16 6.41
C GLY A 112 21.37 4.36 6.35
N PHE A 113 20.06 4.15 6.16
CA PHE A 113 19.08 5.23 6.25
C PHE A 113 18.85 5.64 7.71
N THR A 114 18.83 6.95 8.00
CA THR A 114 18.39 7.45 9.31
C THR A 114 16.87 7.47 9.40
N ALA A 115 16.32 7.50 10.62
CA ALA A 115 14.88 7.52 10.83
C ALA A 115 14.20 8.72 10.14
N GLU A 116 14.87 9.87 10.07
CA GLU A 116 14.38 11.09 9.44
C GLU A 116 14.31 10.98 7.90
N GLN A 117 15.10 10.07 7.33
CA GLN A 117 15.13 9.77 5.89
C GLN A 117 14.10 8.72 5.49
N ILE A 118 13.31 8.19 6.43
CA ILE A 118 12.30 7.16 6.18
C ILE A 118 10.91 7.77 6.38
N ARG A 119 10.10 7.76 5.33
CA ARG A 119 8.69 8.20 5.35
C ARG A 119 7.79 6.97 5.38
N LYS A 120 6.80 6.98 6.28
CA LYS A 120 5.85 5.88 6.47
C LYS A 120 4.44 6.40 6.13
N TYR A 121 3.72 5.70 5.27
CA TYR A 121 2.38 6.08 4.84
C TYR A 121 1.41 4.91 5.00
N GLY A 122 0.27 5.19 5.64
CA GLY A 122 -0.91 4.34 5.59
C GLY A 122 -1.81 4.80 4.44
N PHE A 123 -2.09 3.93 3.48
CA PHE A 123 -2.94 4.23 2.35
C PHE A 123 -4.26 3.44 2.48
N VAL A 124 -5.38 4.16 2.58
CA VAL A 124 -6.68 3.56 2.88
C VAL A 124 -7.63 3.66 1.71
N PHE A 125 -8.27 2.55 1.38
CA PHE A 125 -9.34 2.46 0.39
C PHE A 125 -10.70 2.33 1.07
N MET A 126 -11.66 3.11 0.62
CA MET A 126 -13.06 2.97 1.01
C MET A 126 -13.81 2.29 -0.12
N ALA A 127 -14.20 1.02 0.08
CA ALA A 127 -15.08 0.34 -0.86
C ALA A 127 -16.44 1.05 -0.90
N LYS A 128 -17.09 1.06 -2.07
CA LYS A 128 -18.42 1.66 -2.21
C LYS A 128 -19.41 1.02 -1.25
N ARG A 129 -20.13 1.86 -0.48
CA ARG A 129 -21.32 1.44 0.24
C ARG A 129 -22.49 1.41 -0.74
N CYS A 130 -22.90 0.21 -1.16
CA CYS A 130 -24.22 0.03 -1.74
C CYS A 130 -25.24 0.01 -0.58
N SER A 131 -25.94 1.12 -0.38
CA SER A 131 -27.14 1.22 0.46
C SER A 131 -28.39 0.87 -0.33
#